data_AF-A0A4Y8SKH8-F1
#
_entry.id   AF-A0A4Y8SKH8-F1
#
_cell.length_a   1.000
_cell.length_b   1.000
_cell.length_c   1.000
_cell.angle_alpha   90.00
_cell.angle_beta   90.00
_cell.angle_gamma   90.00
#
_symmetry.space_group_name_H-M   'P 1'
#
loop_
_entity.id
_entity.type
_entity.pdbx_description
1 polymer ?
#
loop_
_entity_poly.entity_id
_entity_poly.type
_entity_poly.pdbx_seq_one_letter_code
_entity_poly.pdbx_strand_id
1 'polypeptide(L)'
;MCRCAAAVPGGEGGFARYLARVIRYPVAAFNAKVQGRIIITFVVEKDGTLSNIKVLRGIGSSCDEEAIRAIKACPPWLPGMQKGKPVRVQYSVPIAFSLGK
;
A
#
# COMPACT_ATOMS: atom_id res chain seq x y z
N MET A 1 30.69 -5.77 -2.58
CA MET A 1 29.46 -6.35 -2.01
C MET A 1 29.08 -5.61 -0.71
N CYS A 2 28.12 -4.69 -0.73
CA CYS A 2 27.53 -4.15 0.50
C CYS A 2 26.28 -4.96 0.85
N ARG A 3 26.44 -5.90 1.80
CA ARG A 3 25.32 -6.54 2.49
C ARG A 3 24.81 -5.58 3.56
N CYS A 4 23.79 -4.80 3.24
CA CYS A 4 22.94 -4.16 4.25
C CYS A 4 21.54 -4.75 4.07
N ALA A 5 21.35 -5.92 4.68
CA ALA A 5 20.08 -6.62 4.70
C ALA A 5 19.27 -6.17 5.93
N ALA A 6 17.97 -5.98 5.66
CA ALA A 6 16.84 -6.10 6.58
C ALA A 6 16.66 -5.02 7.66
N ALA A 7 15.76 -4.08 7.36
CA ALA A 7 14.70 -3.74 8.29
C ALA A 7 13.47 -3.26 7.48
N VAL A 8 12.66 -4.23 7.05
CA VAL A 8 11.27 -4.09 6.62
C VAL A 8 10.61 -5.39 7.07
N PRO A 9 9.38 -5.42 7.61
CA PRO A 9 8.53 -6.56 7.34
C PRO A 9 8.12 -6.51 5.85
N GLY A 10 9.07 -6.66 4.91
CA GLY A 10 8.73 -6.88 3.50
C GLY A 10 9.68 -6.49 2.35
N GLY A 11 10.56 -5.50 2.42
CA GLY A 11 11.26 -4.98 1.22
C GLY A 11 10.27 -4.51 0.14
N GLU A 12 10.71 -4.37 -1.12
CA GLU A 12 9.80 -4.05 -2.25
C GLU A 12 8.72 -5.13 -2.49
N GLY A 13 8.93 -6.38 -2.05
CA GLY A 13 8.05 -7.51 -2.36
C GLY A 13 7.04 -7.92 -1.27
N GLY A 14 7.31 -7.62 0.00
CA GLY A 14 6.50 -8.10 1.12
C GLY A 14 5.26 -7.26 1.37
N PHE A 15 5.29 -5.97 1.05
CA PHE A 15 4.08 -5.15 1.07
C PHE A 15 3.09 -5.59 -0.02
N ALA A 16 3.59 -5.88 -1.23
CA ALA A 16 2.76 -6.45 -2.30
C ALA A 16 2.13 -7.80 -1.88
N ARG A 17 2.88 -8.66 -1.19
CA ARG A 17 2.36 -9.93 -0.64
C ARG A 17 1.33 -9.72 0.48
N TYR A 18 1.55 -8.76 1.36
CA TYR A 18 0.60 -8.41 2.40
C TYR A 18 -0.71 -7.90 1.80
N LEU A 19 -0.62 -6.95 0.85
CA LEU A 19 -1.78 -6.45 0.13
C LEU A 19 -2.53 -7.58 -0.58
N ALA A 20 -1.84 -8.49 -1.27
CA ALA A 20 -2.48 -9.63 -1.91
C ALA A 20 -3.22 -10.56 -0.94
N ARG A 21 -2.81 -10.62 0.33
CA ARG A 21 -3.47 -11.43 1.38
C ARG A 21 -4.62 -10.69 2.06
N VAL A 22 -4.50 -9.37 2.23
CA VAL A 22 -5.46 -8.55 2.99
C VAL A 22 -6.57 -7.98 2.11
N ILE A 23 -6.27 -7.68 0.84
CA ILE A 23 -7.26 -7.21 -0.13
C ILE A 23 -8.31 -8.29 -0.29
N ARG A 24 -9.53 -7.97 0.14
CA ARG A 24 -10.72 -8.75 -0.16
C ARG A 24 -11.45 -8.06 -1.29
N TYR A 25 -11.66 -8.76 -2.40
CA TYR A 25 -12.40 -8.18 -3.52
C TYR A 25 -13.88 -8.02 -3.10
N PRO A 26 -14.42 -6.79 -2.95
CA PRO A 26 -15.78 -6.62 -2.48
C PRO A 26 -16.76 -7.07 -3.57
N VAL A 27 -17.88 -7.67 -3.17
CA VAL A 27 -18.90 -8.20 -4.08
C VAL A 27 -19.43 -7.11 -5.02
N ALA A 28 -19.48 -5.86 -4.55
CA ALA A 28 -19.86 -4.69 -5.34
C ALA A 28 -18.90 -4.43 -6.53
N ALA A 29 -17.58 -4.55 -6.31
CA ALA A 29 -16.60 -4.42 -7.38
C ALA A 29 -16.69 -5.58 -8.38
N PHE A 30 -17.08 -6.76 -7.89
CA PHE A 30 -17.20 -7.97 -8.72
C PHE A 30 -18.40 -7.86 -9.65
N ASN A 31 -19.54 -7.46 -9.10
CA ASN A 31 -20.77 -7.22 -9.85
C ASN A 31 -20.61 -6.07 -10.85
N ALA A 32 -19.86 -5.03 -10.49
CA ALA A 32 -19.58 -3.90 -11.36
C ALA A 32 -18.46 -4.17 -12.40
N LYS A 33 -17.85 -5.37 -12.40
CA LYS A 33 -16.74 -5.79 -13.27
C LYS A 33 -15.61 -4.74 -13.32
N VAL A 34 -15.34 -4.09 -12.19
CA VAL A 34 -14.40 -2.98 -12.13
C VAL A 34 -12.97 -3.53 -12.13
N GLN A 35 -12.34 -3.45 -13.29
CA GLN A 35 -10.94 -3.80 -13.47
C GLN A 35 -10.12 -2.53 -13.65
N GLY A 36 -8.93 -2.49 -13.06
CA GLY A 36 -8.06 -1.33 -13.19
C GLY A 36 -6.98 -1.25 -12.14
N ARG A 37 -6.28 -0.12 -12.14
CA ARG A 37 -5.20 0.17 -11.19
C ARG A 37 -5.61 1.35 -10.32
N ILE A 38 -5.65 1.11 -9.02
CA ILE A 38 -5.81 2.18 -8.02
C ILE A 38 -4.42 2.64 -7.64
N ILE A 39 -4.18 3.93 -7.70
CA ILE A 39 -2.91 4.50 -7.24
C ILE A 39 -3.18 5.23 -5.93
N ILE A 40 -2.56 4.73 -4.87
CA ILE A 40 -2.65 5.33 -3.54
C ILE A 40 -1.28 5.88 -3.17
N THR A 41 -1.29 7.06 -2.59
CA THR A 41 -0.12 7.67 -1.98
C THR A 41 -0.34 7.81 -0.49
N PHE A 42 0.69 7.58 0.29
CA PHE A 42 0.68 7.83 1.72
C PHE A 42 2.08 8.24 2.16
N VAL A 43 2.15 8.90 3.30
CA VAL A 43 3.40 9.32 3.92
C VAL A 43 3.67 8.40 5.09
N VAL A 44 4.89 7.86 5.13
CA VAL A 44 5.42 7.16 6.29
C VAL A 44 6.20 8.19 7.10
N GLU A 45 5.73 8.44 8.33
CA GLU A 45 6.42 9.30 9.28
C GLU A 45 7.64 8.61 9.88
N LYS A 46 8.45 9.41 10.60
CA LYS A 46 9.67 8.94 11.28
C LYS A 46 9.41 7.85 12.32
N ASP A 47 8.22 7.81 12.89
CA ASP A 47 7.82 6.82 13.89
C ASP A 47 7.25 5.54 13.27
N GLY A 48 7.15 5.49 11.93
CA GLY A 48 6.54 4.37 11.21
C GLY A 48 5.03 4.43 11.09
N THR A 49 4.42 5.52 11.55
CA THR A 49 2.99 5.77 11.38
C THR A 49 2.69 6.20 9.95
N LEU A 50 1.50 5.80 9.48
CA LEU A 50 0.99 6.16 8.15
C LEU A 50 0.16 7.44 8.29
N SER A 51 0.58 8.50 7.61
CA SER A 51 -0.11 9.78 7.54
C SER A 51 -0.48 10.11 6.09
N ASN A 52 -1.46 11.01 5.92
CA ASN A 52 -1.79 11.63 4.63
C ASN A 52 -2.11 10.62 3.49
N ILE A 53 -2.93 9.61 3.77
CA ILE A 53 -3.37 8.61 2.80
C ILE A 53 -4.31 9.27 1.78
N LYS A 54 -3.93 9.26 0.50
CA LYS A 54 -4.69 9.84 -0.61
C LYS A 54 -4.78 8.87 -1.78
N VAL A 55 -5.97 8.75 -2.34
CA VAL A 55 -6.18 8.02 -3.59
C VAL A 55 -6.00 9.01 -4.74
N LEU A 56 -4.95 8.83 -5.55
CA LEU A 56 -4.70 9.68 -6.74
C LEU A 56 -5.56 9.26 -7.92
N ARG A 57 -5.76 7.96 -8.09
CA ARG A 57 -6.57 7.40 -9.15
C ARG A 57 -7.39 6.26 -8.56
N GLY A 58 -8.68 6.49 -8.40
CA GLY A 58 -9.66 5.48 -8.02
C GLY A 58 -10.39 4.95 -9.23
N ILE A 59 -10.95 3.75 -9.12
CA ILE A 59 -11.76 3.13 -10.18
C ILE A 59 -13.25 3.03 -9.74
N GLY A 60 -13.58 3.41 -8.49
CA GLY A 60 -14.93 3.45 -7.97
C GLY A 60 -15.03 3.05 -6.48
N SER A 61 -15.98 3.70 -5.78
CA SER A 61 -16.09 3.82 -4.30
C SER A 61 -15.74 2.56 -3.50
N SER A 62 -16.25 1.40 -3.90
CA SER A 62 -16.08 0.16 -3.12
C SER A 62 -14.65 -0.37 -3.10
N CYS A 63 -13.88 -0.16 -4.17
CA CYS A 63 -12.47 -0.59 -4.20
C CYS A 63 -11.56 0.38 -3.45
N ASP A 64 -11.88 1.67 -3.49
CA ASP A 64 -11.11 2.72 -2.83
C ASP A 64 -11.19 2.57 -1.30
N GLU A 65 -12.38 2.30 -0.77
CA GLU A 65 -12.61 2.04 0.65
C GLU A 65 -11.85 0.81 1.16
N GLU A 66 -11.91 -0.29 0.40
CA GLU A 66 -11.19 -1.52 0.76
C GLU A 66 -9.67 -1.33 0.72
N ALA A 67 -9.18 -0.58 -0.26
CA ALA A 67 -7.76 -0.29 -0.37
C ALA A 67 -7.27 0.59 0.80
N ILE A 68 -8.07 1.58 1.23
CA ILE A 68 -7.80 2.38 2.44
C ILE A 68 -7.81 1.48 3.68
N ARG A 69 -8.77 0.55 3.79
CA ARG A 69 -8.84 -0.42 4.90
C ARG A 69 -7.61 -1.30 4.96
N ALA A 70 -7.14 -1.82 3.82
CA ALA A 70 -5.95 -2.67 3.73
C ALA A 70 -4.68 -1.92 4.17
N ILE A 71 -4.55 -0.64 3.79
CA ILE A 71 -3.42 0.20 4.22
C ILE A 71 -3.49 0.50 5.72
N LYS A 72 -4.67 0.80 6.26
CA LYS A 72 -4.86 1.03 7.70
C LYS A 72 -4.64 -0.20 8.57
N ALA A 73 -4.95 -1.39 8.05
CA ALA A 73 -4.73 -2.66 8.73
C ALA A 73 -3.25 -3.11 8.72
N CYS A 74 -2.41 -2.43 7.94
CA CYS A 74 -1.00 -2.75 7.81
C CYS A 74 -0.26 -2.42 9.12
N PRO A 75 0.67 -3.29 9.56
CA PRO A 75 1.55 -2.96 10.67
C PRO A 75 2.40 -1.70 10.37
N PRO A 76 2.92 -1.02 11.41
CA PRO A 76 3.74 0.17 11.23
C PRO A 76 4.94 -0.10 10.32
N TRP A 77 5.24 0.92 9.51
CA TRP A 77 6.29 0.85 8.51
C TRP A 77 7.62 1.25 9.10
N LEU A 78 8.72 0.83 8.49
CA LEU A 78 10.02 1.35 8.88
C LEU A 78 10.28 2.66 8.13
N PRO A 79 10.63 3.74 8.86
CA PRO A 79 10.87 5.04 8.24
C PRO A 79 12.08 4.96 7.31
N GLY A 80 12.10 5.82 6.29
CA GLY A 80 13.30 5.99 5.49
C GLY A 80 14.42 6.55 6.36
N MET A 81 15.63 6.02 6.20
CA MET A 81 16.83 6.60 6.82
C MET A 81 17.65 7.32 5.76
N GLN A 82 17.85 8.63 5.95
CA GLN A 82 18.73 9.45 5.13
C GLN A 82 19.85 9.98 6.02
N LYS A 83 21.11 9.63 5.70
CA LYS A 83 22.30 10.05 6.45
C LYS A 83 22.19 9.78 7.97
N GLY A 84 21.64 8.63 8.34
CA GLY A 84 21.47 8.23 9.75
C GLY A 84 20.34 8.94 10.50
N LYS A 85 19.52 9.76 9.82
CA LYS A 85 18.34 10.41 10.40
C LYS A 85 17.06 9.81 9.83
N PRO A 86 16.03 9.52 10.66
CA PRO A 86 14.73 9.12 10.15
C PRO A 86 14.10 10.30 9.42
N VAL A 87 13.67 10.06 8.19
CA VAL A 87 13.00 11.05 7.34
C VAL A 87 11.62 10.56 6.98
N ARG A 88 10.69 11.51 6.86
CA ARG A 88 9.38 11.22 6.27
C ARG A 88 9.56 10.86 4.80
N VAL A 89 8.90 9.79 4.37
CA VAL A 89 8.97 9.33 2.98
C VAL A 89 7.56 9.20 2.45
N GLN A 90 7.33 9.75 1.26
CA GLN A 90 6.09 9.54 0.53
C GLN A 90 6.22 8.30 -0.34
N TYR A 91 5.31 7.35 -0.16
CA TYR A 91 5.20 6.16 -0.98
C TYR A 91 3.99 6.27 -1.90
N SER A 92 4.14 5.70 -3.10
CA SER A 92 3.07 5.56 -4.08
C SER A 92 2.97 4.10 -4.46
N VAL A 93 1.79 3.51 -4.26
CA VAL A 93 1.56 2.08 -4.46
C VAL A 93 0.45 1.91 -5.49
N PRO A 94 0.75 1.28 -6.63
CA PRO A 94 -0.27 0.83 -7.55
C PRO A 94 -0.86 -0.50 -7.08
N ILE A 95 -2.16 -0.53 -6.85
CA ILE A 95 -2.92 -1.75 -6.56
C ILE A 95 -3.67 -2.14 -7.83
N ALA A 96 -3.31 -3.28 -8.41
CA ALA A 96 -3.98 -3.81 -9.59
C ALA A 96 -5.11 -4.74 -9.19
N PHE A 97 -6.32 -4.41 -9.61
CA PHE A 97 -7.50 -5.24 -9.49
C PHE A 97 -7.78 -5.89 -10.84
N SER A 98 -7.47 -7.18 -10.93
CA SER A 98 -7.75 -8.00 -12.10
C SER A 98 -8.78 -9.06 -11.71
N LEU A 99 -9.98 -9.02 -12.31
CA LEU A 99 -10.84 -10.20 -12.34
C LEU A 99 -10.13 -11.23 -13.23
N GLY A 100 -9.55 -12.25 -12.62
CA GLY A 100 -9.10 -13.44 -13.34
C GLY A 100 -10.29 -14.01 -14.11
N LYS A 101 -10.05 -14.27 -15.40
CA LYS A 101 -11.04 -14.75 -16.35
C LYS A 101 -11.59 -16.13 -15.96
#